data_AF-A0A9Q9YFA4-F1
#
_entry.id   AF-A0A9Q9YFA4-F1
#
_cell.length_a   1.000
_cell.length_b   1.000
_cell.length_c   1.000
_cell.angle_alpha   90.00
_cell.angle_beta   90.00
_cell.angle_gamma   90.00
#
_symmetry.space_group_name_H-M   'P 1'
#
loop_
_entity.id
_entity.type
_entity.pdbx_description
1 polymer ?
#
loop_
_entity_poly.entity_id
_entity_poly.type
_entity_poly.pdbx_seq_one_letter_code
_entity_poly.pdbx_strand_id
1 'polypeptide(L)'
;MSVPTHVETRKFTRGLSKPGTAAELRQSVSEAVRTSVLVVKPRVVEPLDYESVLVQRKTQILSDGLRDMLLFPLEDFQVCMLPRQIRTLCPSIPPHALREAQSLFVQECIKSYISDWHVVNYKYEDYSSDFRQLPNKVSRPDNLAQHVFEVDEDVDKDEVNQMHTQTHLSALSPSC
;
A
#
# COMPACT_ATOMS: atom_id res chain seq x y z
N MET A 1 -7.89 -44.21 57.62
CA MET A 1 -6.59 -43.53 57.71
C MET A 1 -6.18 -43.13 56.29
N SER A 2 -6.47 -41.89 55.90
CA SER A 2 -6.12 -41.34 54.57
C SER A 2 -4.72 -40.72 54.62
N VAL A 3 -3.84 -41.12 53.70
CA VAL A 3 -2.50 -40.55 53.55
C VAL A 3 -2.61 -39.29 52.67
N PRO A 4 -2.09 -38.12 53.07
CA PRO A 4 -2.06 -36.97 52.20
C PRO A 4 -0.88 -37.10 51.22
N THR A 5 -1.19 -37.18 49.93
CA THR A 5 -0.19 -37.09 48.86
C THR A 5 0.31 -35.66 48.73
N HIS A 6 1.51 -35.39 49.25
CA HIS A 6 2.19 -34.11 49.06
C HIS A 6 2.66 -34.00 47.60
N VAL A 7 1.97 -33.18 46.79
CA VAL A 7 2.44 -32.82 45.44
C VAL A 7 3.61 -31.84 45.60
N GLU A 8 4.84 -32.35 45.60
CA GLU A 8 6.03 -31.49 45.53
C GLU A 8 6.05 -30.75 44.19
N THR A 9 5.79 -29.45 44.24
CA THR A 9 5.97 -28.56 43.09
C THR A 9 7.47 -28.34 42.87
N ARG A 10 7.96 -28.62 41.65
CA ARG A 10 9.37 -28.48 41.27
C ARG A 10 9.85 -27.04 41.54
N LYS A 11 11.03 -26.90 42.14
CA LYS A 11 11.60 -25.61 42.60
C LYS A 11 11.56 -24.48 41.56
N PHE A 12 11.59 -24.80 40.25
CA PHE A 12 11.51 -23.81 39.18
C PHE A 12 10.15 -23.13 39.02
N THR A 13 9.04 -23.73 39.49
CA THR A 13 7.69 -23.16 39.33
C THR A 13 7.31 -22.18 40.42
N ARG A 14 8.08 -22.10 41.52
CA ARG A 14 7.78 -21.26 42.68
C ARG A 14 7.84 -19.75 42.38
N GLY A 15 8.54 -19.33 41.33
CA GLY A 15 8.62 -17.93 40.88
C GLY A 15 7.56 -17.51 39.86
N LEU A 16 6.76 -18.45 39.33
CA LEU A 16 5.76 -18.18 38.29
C LEU A 16 4.39 -17.78 38.87
N SER A 17 4.18 -17.97 40.17
CA SER A 17 2.90 -17.70 40.84
C SER A 17 2.66 -16.22 41.16
N LYS A 18 3.68 -15.36 40.98
CA LYS A 18 3.55 -13.91 41.13
C LYS A 18 3.80 -13.26 39.77
N PRO A 19 2.91 -12.38 39.29
CA PRO A 19 3.23 -11.52 38.16
C PRO A 19 4.56 -10.82 38.45
N GLY A 20 5.56 -11.01 37.58
CA GLY A 20 6.81 -10.27 37.70
C GLY A 20 6.57 -8.78 37.38
N THR A 21 7.52 -7.93 37.75
CA THR A 21 7.48 -6.47 37.49
C THR A 21 7.18 -6.13 36.02
N ALA A 22 7.64 -6.96 35.07
CA ALA A 22 7.34 -6.79 33.66
C ALA A 22 5.85 -7.05 33.30
N ALA A 23 5.19 -7.99 33.98
CA ALA A 23 3.77 -8.26 33.79
C ALA A 23 2.91 -7.13 34.38
N GLU A 24 3.30 -6.59 35.54
CA GLU A 24 2.67 -5.43 36.17
C GLU A 24 2.81 -4.18 35.29
N LEU A 25 4.01 -3.95 34.72
CA LEU A 25 4.24 -2.85 33.78
C LEU A 25 3.34 -2.96 32.53
N ARG A 26 3.26 -4.17 31.94
CA ARG A 26 2.38 -4.43 30.80
C ARG A 26 0.91 -4.20 31.16
N GLN A 27 0.48 -4.61 32.36
CA GLN A 27 -0.88 -4.39 32.84
C GLN A 27 -1.18 -2.90 33.06
N SER A 28 -0.26 -2.17 33.71
CA SER A 28 -0.38 -0.74 33.96
C SER A 28 -0.48 0.06 32.65
N VAL A 29 0.39 -0.22 31.67
CA VAL A 29 0.32 0.40 30.33
C VAL A 29 -1.00 0.05 29.66
N SER A 30 -1.44 -1.21 29.75
CA SER A 30 -2.72 -1.64 29.17
C SER A 30 -3.93 -0.98 29.82
N GLU A 31 -3.90 -0.71 31.12
CA GLU A 31 -4.94 0.04 31.84
C GLU A 31 -4.92 1.52 31.48
N ALA A 32 -3.75 2.14 31.40
CA ALA A 32 -3.61 3.54 30.99
C ALA A 32 -4.13 3.77 29.57
N VAL A 33 -3.78 2.87 28.62
CA VAL A 33 -4.29 2.91 27.24
C VAL A 33 -5.80 2.72 27.21
N ARG A 34 -6.35 1.70 27.90
CA ARG A 34 -7.81 1.49 27.99
C ARG A 34 -8.54 2.70 28.54
N THR A 35 -8.00 3.33 29.59
CA THR A 35 -8.59 4.52 30.21
C THR A 35 -8.54 5.72 29.26
N SER A 36 -7.41 5.93 28.57
CA SER A 36 -7.27 7.02 27.59
C SER A 36 -8.21 6.90 26.39
N VAL A 37 -8.44 5.68 25.89
CA VAL A 37 -9.37 5.41 24.77
C VAL A 37 -10.83 5.70 25.16
N LEU A 38 -11.19 5.55 26.44
CA LEU A 38 -12.52 5.87 26.95
C LEU A 38 -12.74 7.38 27.17
N VAL A 39 -11.67 8.15 27.42
CA VAL A 39 -11.75 9.61 27.66
C VAL A 39 -11.95 10.39 26.36
N VAL A 40 -11.47 9.87 25.23
CA VAL A 40 -11.70 10.49 23.91
C VAL A 40 -12.63 9.60 23.11
N LYS A 41 -13.94 9.65 23.43
CA LYS A 41 -14.95 9.11 22.51
C LYS A 41 -14.80 9.86 21.19
N PRO A 42 -14.43 9.20 20.07
CA PRO A 42 -14.32 9.88 18.79
C PRO A 42 -15.64 10.59 18.52
N ARG A 43 -15.59 11.88 18.19
CA ARG A 43 -16.79 12.59 17.77
C ARG A 43 -17.33 11.84 16.56
N VAL A 44 -18.57 11.39 16.66
CA VAL A 44 -19.30 10.86 15.50
C VAL A 44 -19.55 12.08 14.61
N VAL A 45 -18.68 12.26 13.62
CA VAL A 45 -18.86 13.27 12.58
C VAL A 45 -19.79 12.66 11.55
N GLU A 46 -20.90 13.33 11.26
CA GLU A 46 -21.76 12.91 10.16
C GLU A 46 -20.97 12.96 8.85
N PRO A 47 -21.12 11.94 7.98
CA PRO A 47 -20.52 11.99 6.66
C PRO A 47 -20.92 13.27 5.94
N LEU A 48 -19.97 13.86 5.21
CA LEU A 48 -20.25 15.02 4.39
C LEU A 48 -21.31 14.66 3.35
N ASP A 49 -22.36 15.48 3.24
CA ASP A 49 -23.31 15.36 2.13
C ASP A 49 -22.69 15.95 0.86
N TYR A 50 -22.01 15.09 0.10
CA TYR A 50 -21.31 15.48 -1.10
C TYR A 50 -22.25 16.14 -2.12
N GLU A 51 -23.50 15.72 -2.22
CA GLU A 51 -24.45 16.27 -3.18
C GLU A 51 -24.76 17.74 -2.88
N SER A 52 -25.08 18.08 -1.63
CA SER A 52 -25.34 19.47 -1.24
C SER A 52 -24.10 20.36 -1.38
N VAL A 53 -22.92 19.85 -1.04
CA VAL A 53 -21.65 20.58 -1.20
C VAL A 53 -21.36 20.87 -2.68
N LEU A 54 -21.54 19.89 -3.55
CA LEU A 54 -21.35 20.05 -5.00
C LEU A 54 -22.34 21.07 -5.57
N VAL A 55 -23.62 21.03 -5.14
CA VAL A 55 -24.64 21.99 -5.55
C VAL A 55 -24.28 23.40 -5.08
N GLN A 56 -23.91 23.56 -3.80
CA GLN A 56 -23.59 24.87 -3.21
C GLN A 56 -22.36 25.52 -3.87
N ARG A 57 -21.36 24.71 -4.25
CA ARG A 57 -20.08 25.18 -4.82
C ARG A 57 -20.00 25.10 -6.33
N LYS A 58 -21.10 24.77 -7.02
CA LYS A 58 -21.14 24.52 -8.47
C LYS A 58 -20.41 25.59 -9.29
N THR A 59 -20.66 26.87 -9.02
CA THR A 59 -20.02 27.98 -9.77
C THR A 59 -18.50 28.01 -9.57
N GLN A 60 -18.03 27.79 -8.34
CA GLN A 60 -16.59 27.77 -8.03
C GLN A 60 -15.90 26.61 -8.73
N ILE A 61 -16.52 25.42 -8.71
CA ILE A 61 -16.03 24.22 -9.39
C ILE A 61 -15.96 24.45 -10.91
N LEU A 62 -16.98 25.08 -11.49
CA LEU A 62 -17.00 25.36 -12.94
C LEU A 62 -15.96 26.41 -13.36
N SER A 63 -15.62 27.34 -12.47
CA SER A 63 -14.58 28.36 -12.71
C SER A 63 -13.16 27.91 -12.40
N ASP A 64 -12.97 26.74 -11.78
CA ASP A 64 -11.65 26.23 -11.43
C ASP A 64 -10.86 25.87 -12.70
N GLY A 65 -9.64 26.39 -12.80
CA GLY A 65 -8.74 26.13 -13.93
C GLY A 65 -8.25 24.68 -14.02
N LEU A 66 -8.31 23.91 -12.92
CA LEU A 66 -7.96 22.50 -12.87
C LEU A 66 -9.18 21.58 -12.80
N ARG A 67 -10.40 22.10 -13.03
CA ARG A 67 -11.64 21.31 -12.96
C ARG A 67 -11.57 20.03 -13.80
N ASP A 68 -10.89 20.07 -14.95
CA ASP A 68 -10.80 18.94 -15.87
C ASP A 68 -9.96 17.79 -15.28
N MET A 69 -9.07 18.06 -14.31
CA MET A 69 -8.37 17.02 -13.55
C MET A 69 -9.26 16.31 -12.52
N LEU A 70 -10.38 16.94 -12.13
CA LEU A 70 -11.33 16.39 -11.16
C LEU A 70 -12.40 15.52 -11.84
N LEU A 71 -12.52 15.59 -13.17
CA LEU A 71 -13.53 14.87 -13.94
C LEU A 71 -12.97 13.53 -14.43
N PHE A 72 -13.77 12.47 -14.29
CA PHE A 72 -13.48 11.21 -14.96
C PHE A 72 -13.63 11.40 -16.48
N PRO A 73 -12.65 10.95 -17.28
CA PRO A 73 -12.79 10.96 -18.73
C PRO A 73 -14.01 10.16 -19.18
N LEU A 74 -14.71 10.64 -20.20
CA LEU A 74 -15.91 9.96 -20.75
C LEU A 74 -15.63 8.54 -21.30
N GLU A 75 -14.36 8.21 -21.54
CA GLU A 75 -13.90 6.92 -22.06
C GLU A 75 -12.84 6.27 -21.14
N ASP A 76 -12.93 6.47 -19.82
CA ASP A 76 -11.96 5.92 -18.87
C ASP A 76 -12.08 4.40 -18.68
N PHE A 77 -13.27 3.83 -18.91
CA PHE A 77 -13.50 2.40 -18.97
C PHE A 77 -14.41 1.97 -20.11
N GLN A 78 -14.34 0.69 -20.44
CA GLN A 78 -15.24 0.02 -21.37
C GLN A 78 -15.84 -1.20 -20.69
N VAL A 79 -17.13 -1.43 -20.90
CA VAL A 79 -17.81 -2.62 -20.39
C VAL A 79 -17.99 -3.61 -21.54
N CYS A 80 -17.55 -4.84 -21.34
CA CYS A 80 -17.85 -5.95 -22.25
C CYS A 80 -18.61 -7.05 -21.51
N MET A 81 -19.48 -7.76 -22.23
CA MET A 81 -20.13 -8.96 -21.70
C MET A 81 -19.36 -10.19 -22.15
N LEU A 82 -18.92 -10.99 -21.18
CA LEU A 82 -18.22 -12.25 -21.43
C LEU A 82 -19.10 -13.43 -21.02
N PRO A 83 -19.22 -14.48 -21.87
CA PRO A 83 -19.96 -15.67 -21.53
C PRO A 83 -19.56 -16.24 -20.17
N ARG A 84 -20.53 -16.53 -19.32
CA ARG A 84 -20.24 -17.13 -18.02
C ARG A 84 -19.67 -18.53 -18.20
N GLN A 85 -18.42 -18.74 -17.79
CA GLN A 85 -17.84 -20.08 -17.80
C GLN A 85 -18.53 -20.96 -16.75
N ILE A 86 -19.06 -22.10 -17.20
CA ILE A 86 -19.73 -23.09 -16.35
C ILE A 86 -18.83 -24.33 -16.28
N ARG A 87 -18.71 -24.93 -15.09
CA ARG A 87 -17.93 -26.17 -14.89
C ARG A 87 -18.67 -27.43 -15.34
N THR A 88 -19.98 -27.34 -15.55
CA THR A 88 -20.86 -28.45 -15.91
C THR A 88 -21.18 -28.43 -17.39
N LEU A 89 -21.45 -29.60 -17.97
CA LEU A 89 -21.84 -29.73 -19.39
C LEU A 89 -23.22 -29.12 -19.68
N CYS A 90 -24.07 -28.99 -18.67
CA CYS A 90 -25.40 -28.42 -18.77
C CYS A 90 -25.65 -27.39 -17.65
N PRO A 91 -26.56 -26.41 -17.85
CA PRO A 91 -26.94 -25.45 -16.82
C PRO A 91 -27.48 -26.15 -15.56
N SER A 92 -27.13 -25.65 -14.37
CA SER A 92 -27.66 -26.14 -13.10
C SER A 92 -29.09 -25.66 -12.82
N ILE A 93 -29.54 -24.65 -13.56
CA ILE A 93 -30.87 -24.05 -13.41
C ILE A 93 -31.81 -24.65 -14.47
N PRO A 94 -32.99 -25.16 -14.07
CA PRO A 94 -33.98 -25.68 -14.99
C PRO A 94 -34.45 -24.63 -16.03
N PRO A 95 -34.81 -25.05 -17.27
CA PRO A 95 -35.19 -24.13 -18.36
C PRO A 95 -36.41 -23.23 -18.09
N HIS A 96 -37.19 -23.52 -17.04
CA HIS A 96 -38.42 -22.79 -16.69
C HIS A 96 -38.41 -22.22 -15.28
N ALA A 97 -37.29 -22.35 -14.55
CA ALA A 97 -37.18 -21.92 -13.16
C ALA A 97 -37.51 -20.42 -12.98
N LEU A 98 -37.13 -19.58 -13.94
CA LEU A 98 -37.42 -18.14 -13.88
C LEU A 98 -38.93 -17.83 -13.97
N ARG A 99 -39.69 -18.61 -14.75
CA ARG A 99 -41.14 -18.43 -14.93
C ARG A 99 -41.93 -18.99 -13.77
N GLU A 100 -41.44 -20.07 -13.18
CA GLU A 100 -42.06 -20.74 -12.03
C GLU A 100 -41.76 -20.02 -10.71
N ALA A 101 -40.67 -19.26 -10.65
CA ALA A 101 -40.32 -18.46 -9.48
C ALA A 101 -41.38 -17.38 -9.21
N GLN A 102 -42.12 -17.54 -8.11
CA GLN A 102 -43.12 -16.56 -7.67
C GLN A 102 -42.51 -15.36 -6.93
N SER A 103 -41.39 -15.59 -6.25
CA SER A 103 -40.69 -14.55 -5.50
C SER A 103 -39.77 -13.73 -6.42
N LEU A 104 -39.91 -12.41 -6.38
CA LEU A 104 -39.03 -11.47 -7.11
C LEU A 104 -37.56 -11.69 -6.74
N PHE A 105 -37.28 -11.96 -5.46
CA PHE A 105 -35.93 -12.25 -5.01
C PHE A 105 -35.35 -13.49 -5.72
N VAL A 106 -36.13 -14.57 -5.82
CA VAL A 106 -35.70 -15.80 -6.50
C VAL A 106 -35.51 -15.55 -8.00
N GLN A 107 -36.37 -14.74 -8.63
CA GLN A 107 -36.20 -14.35 -10.03
C GLN A 107 -34.88 -13.60 -10.26
N GLU A 108 -34.55 -12.62 -9.40
CA GLU A 108 -33.29 -11.87 -9.51
C GLU A 108 -32.05 -12.73 -9.21
N CYS A 109 -32.15 -13.66 -8.26
CA CYS A 109 -31.11 -14.66 -8.04
C CYS A 109 -30.90 -15.51 -9.30
N ILE A 110 -31.97 -16.07 -9.87
CA ILE A 110 -31.89 -16.89 -11.09
C ILE A 110 -31.24 -16.09 -12.21
N LYS A 111 -31.69 -14.86 -12.48
CA LYS A 111 -31.08 -13.97 -13.46
C LYS A 111 -29.59 -13.80 -13.20
N SER A 112 -29.18 -13.47 -11.98
CA SER A 112 -27.76 -13.32 -11.61
C SER A 112 -26.94 -14.61 -11.81
N TYR A 113 -27.54 -15.79 -11.64
CA TYR A 113 -26.85 -17.05 -11.84
C TYR A 113 -26.69 -17.45 -13.31
N ILE A 114 -27.59 -17.02 -14.20
CA ILE A 114 -27.53 -17.34 -15.63
C ILE A 114 -26.89 -16.23 -16.47
N SER A 115 -26.81 -15.01 -15.95
CA SER A 115 -26.23 -13.88 -16.68
C SER A 115 -24.74 -14.05 -16.94
N ASP A 116 -24.33 -13.50 -18.07
CA ASP A 116 -22.94 -13.34 -18.46
C ASP A 116 -22.22 -12.34 -17.55
N TRP A 117 -20.89 -12.44 -17.53
CA TRP A 117 -20.05 -11.53 -16.77
C TRP A 117 -20.01 -10.17 -17.43
N HIS A 118 -20.26 -9.11 -16.66
CA HIS A 118 -19.99 -7.75 -17.09
C HIS A 118 -18.57 -7.42 -16.63
N VAL A 119 -17.64 -7.34 -17.59
CA VAL A 119 -16.23 -7.04 -17.31
C VAL A 119 -15.97 -5.59 -17.65
N VAL A 120 -15.42 -4.86 -16.68
CA VAL A 120 -15.00 -3.46 -16.82
C VAL A 120 -13.51 -3.46 -17.14
N ASN A 121 -13.13 -2.88 -18.27
CA ASN A 121 -11.75 -2.73 -18.71
C ASN A 121 -11.39 -1.24 -18.63
N TYR A 122 -10.36 -0.89 -17.88
CA TYR A 122 -9.94 0.50 -17.72
C TYR A 122 -8.94 0.87 -18.81
N LYS A 123 -9.21 1.95 -19.54
CA LYS A 123 -8.37 2.42 -20.66
C LYS A 123 -6.93 2.72 -20.24
N TYR A 124 -6.74 3.10 -18.98
CA TYR A 124 -5.46 3.48 -18.40
C TYR A 124 -5.00 2.51 -17.30
N GLU A 125 -5.45 1.24 -17.33
CA GLU A 125 -5.06 0.22 -16.34
C GLU A 125 -3.53 0.08 -16.21
N ASP A 126 -2.80 0.17 -17.33
CA ASP A 126 -1.33 0.13 -17.36
C ASP A 126 -0.65 1.23 -16.54
N TYR A 127 -1.37 2.32 -16.23
CA TYR A 127 -0.87 3.44 -15.42
C TYR A 127 -1.17 3.30 -13.93
N SER A 128 -1.90 2.26 -13.52
CA SER A 128 -2.35 2.05 -12.13
C SER A 128 -1.36 1.27 -11.25
N SER A 129 -0.24 0.81 -11.82
CA SER A 129 0.77 -0.02 -11.14
C SER A 129 1.95 0.79 -10.58
N ASP A 130 3.02 0.10 -10.18
CA ASP A 130 4.30 0.71 -9.78
C ASP A 130 4.80 1.67 -10.86
N PHE A 131 5.26 2.87 -10.45
CA PHE A 131 5.80 3.89 -11.35
C PHE A 131 6.93 3.36 -12.25
N ARG A 132 7.64 2.31 -11.80
CA ARG A 132 8.71 1.64 -12.55
C ARG A 132 8.20 0.80 -13.72
N GLN A 133 6.94 0.38 -13.67
CA GLN A 133 6.27 -0.45 -14.68
C GLN A 133 5.42 0.38 -15.65
N LEU A 134 5.35 1.70 -15.45
CA LEU A 134 4.67 2.58 -16.38
C LEU A 134 5.26 2.42 -17.78
N PRO A 135 4.43 2.52 -18.84
CA PRO A 135 4.89 2.51 -20.22
C PRO A 135 5.88 3.65 -20.48
N ASN A 136 7.16 3.41 -20.22
CA ASN A 136 8.20 4.42 -20.31
C ASN A 136 8.61 4.55 -21.78
N LYS A 137 7.84 5.32 -22.56
CA LYS A 137 8.13 5.61 -23.97
C LYS A 137 9.27 6.63 -24.16
N VAL A 138 10.02 6.94 -23.11
CA VAL A 138 11.18 7.81 -23.22
C VAL A 138 12.38 6.93 -23.52
N SER A 139 12.77 6.88 -24.80
CA SER A 139 14.10 6.44 -25.18
C SER A 139 15.09 7.27 -24.37
N ARG A 140 15.77 6.66 -23.39
CA ARG A 140 16.90 7.33 -22.75
C ARG A 140 17.92 7.61 -23.84
N PRO A 141 18.41 8.85 -24.01
CA PRO A 141 19.56 9.08 -24.85
C PRO A 141 20.69 8.20 -24.32
N ASP A 142 21.22 7.31 -25.16
CA ASP A 142 22.19 6.29 -24.74
C ASP A 142 23.48 6.90 -24.16
N ASN A 143 23.73 8.19 -24.42
CA ASN A 143 24.86 8.92 -23.91
C ASN A 143 24.46 10.37 -23.58
N LEU A 144 24.22 10.68 -22.30
CA LEU A 144 24.31 12.08 -21.86
C LEU A 144 25.76 12.53 -22.01
N ALA A 145 25.98 13.71 -22.59
CA ALA A 145 27.31 14.27 -22.72
C ALA A 145 27.99 14.35 -21.34
N GLN A 146 29.26 13.94 -21.27
CA GLN A 146 30.06 14.03 -20.05
C GLN A 146 30.06 15.49 -19.56
N HIS A 147 29.54 15.73 -18.36
CA HIS A 147 29.65 17.03 -17.73
C HIS A 147 31.13 17.30 -17.42
N VAL A 148 31.70 18.27 -18.13
CA VAL A 148 33.01 18.85 -17.82
C VAL A 148 32.71 20.13 -17.06
N PHE A 149 33.20 20.22 -15.82
CA PHE A 149 33.17 21.44 -15.04
C PHE A 149 34.52 22.13 -15.22
N GLU A 150 34.51 23.42 -15.54
CA GLU A 150 35.70 24.25 -15.44
C GLU A 150 35.98 24.44 -13.95
N VAL A 151 37.13 23.94 -13.49
CA VAL A 151 37.65 24.25 -12.16
C VAL A 151 38.47 25.51 -12.35
N ASP A 152 38.05 26.63 -11.73
CA ASP A 152 38.84 27.87 -11.73
C ASP A 152 40.24 27.56 -11.17
N GLU A 153 41.29 27.92 -11.91
CA GLU A 153 42.65 27.81 -11.40
C GLU A 153 42.79 28.70 -10.15
N ASP A 154 43.08 28.06 -9.00
CA ASP A 154 43.42 28.77 -7.78
C ASP A 154 44.59 29.72 -8.06
N VAL A 155 44.33 31.02 -7.90
CA VAL A 155 45.32 32.08 -8.07
C VAL A 155 46.51 31.81 -7.15
N ASP A 156 47.67 31.60 -7.78
CA ASP A 156 48.99 31.44 -7.16
C ASP A 156 49.16 32.25 -5.88
N LYS A 157 49.48 31.56 -4.79
CA LYS A 157 50.42 32.07 -3.77
C LYS A 157 51.30 30.94 -3.25
N ASP A 158 52.42 30.77 -3.93
CA ASP A 158 53.66 30.28 -3.34
C ASP A 158 53.96 31.07 -2.05
N GLU A 159 54.29 30.37 -0.97
CA GLU A 159 55.65 30.40 -0.41
C GLU A 159 55.77 29.60 0.91
N VAL A 160 56.97 29.06 1.08
CA VAL A 160 57.57 28.52 2.31
C VAL A 160 57.31 27.03 2.62
N ASN A 161 57.89 26.23 1.73
CA ASN A 161 58.87 25.20 2.05
C ASN A 161 59.32 25.16 3.53
N GLN A 162 58.74 24.25 4.32
CA GLN A 162 59.40 23.63 5.47
C GLN A 162 58.63 22.38 5.85
N MET A 163 59.22 21.22 5.54
CA MET A 163 59.47 20.13 6.48
C MET A 163 59.55 18.79 5.74
N HIS A 164 60.79 18.30 5.66
CA HIS A 164 61.16 16.90 5.60
C HIS A 164 60.97 16.19 4.26
N THR A 165 61.97 16.39 3.42
CA THR A 165 62.64 15.33 2.68
C THR A 165 62.73 14.03 3.50
N GLN A 166 61.94 13.03 3.13
CA GLN A 166 62.32 11.63 3.30
C GLN A 166 62.39 10.96 1.94
N THR A 167 63.58 11.10 1.35
CA THR A 167 64.32 10.04 0.64
C THR A 167 63.49 9.03 -0.14
N HIS A 168 63.23 9.34 -1.40
CA HIS A 168 63.11 8.30 -2.43
C HIS A 168 64.53 7.85 -2.78
N LEU A 169 64.83 6.55 -2.79
CA LEU A 169 65.85 5.98 -3.68
C LEU A 169 65.70 4.47 -3.85
N SER A 170 65.26 4.13 -5.07
CA SER A 170 65.76 3.03 -5.91
C SER A 170 65.25 1.61 -5.61
N ALA A 171 64.92 0.75 -6.57
CA ALA A 171 65.11 0.78 -8.01
C ALA A 171 64.05 -0.10 -8.71
N LEU A 172 63.72 0.24 -9.96
CA LEU A 172 63.20 -0.70 -10.94
C LEU A 172 64.34 -1.63 -11.40
N SER A 173 64.15 -2.95 -11.35
CA SER A 173 64.30 -3.81 -12.54
C SER A 173 63.80 -5.25 -12.29
N PRO A 174 63.33 -5.95 -13.33
CA PRO A 174 62.69 -7.28 -13.27
C PRO A 174 63.66 -8.45 -13.59
N SER A 175 63.10 -9.68 -13.66
CA SER A 175 63.69 -11.00 -14.05
C SER A 175 64.09 -11.88 -12.85
N CYS A 176 63.78 -13.19 -12.77
CA CYS A 176 63.26 -14.21 -13.70
C CYS A 176 61.96 -14.86 -13.21
#